data_AF-A0A1L9NAS2-F1
#
_entry.id   AF-A0A1L9NAS2-F1
#
_cell.length_a   1.000
_cell.length_b   1.000
_cell.length_c   1.000
_cell.angle_alpha   90.00
_cell.angle_beta   90.00
_cell.angle_gamma   90.00
#
_symmetry.space_group_name_H-M   'P 1'
#
loop_
_entity.id
_entity.type
_entity.pdbx_description
1 polymer ?
#
loop_
_entity_poly.entity_id
_entity_poly.type
_entity_poly.pdbx_seq_one_letter_code
_entity_poly.pdbx_strand_id
1 'polypeptide(L)'
;MGVILDFAADLTDRLAIDQKKRPLGLDLKFVAQLDQQLNDFPLLIASPSSSTRRRFDQEGTKLWNTCIQLMTVYRDRKEEVVLVCKGTSMSLSDAGTFTEYGIVKAFAYAMLDYAAPYRGTGSNRALETAFSIASTCIDNGCLDLSQRIIETAAVRLDKLEKSESDVEGSKLQQYTIEYYMLRIYLAWLQGRLDIAEHLFSNIPVSDNGRGQERVMDISYKIGSCALSRKQYDVSVKWLERAWRASELIRHMDQPPVLPINDKELLILHASGRLLLIDDHGKYLMQDSSCRSSS
;
A
#
# COMPACT_ATOMS: atom_id res chain seq x y z
N MET A 1 -21.78 11.74 -15.71
CA MET A 1 -22.03 11.30 -14.32
C MET A 1 -23.01 10.14 -14.23
N GLY A 2 -24.18 10.16 -14.90
CA GLY A 2 -25.10 9.01 -14.94
C GLY A 2 -24.43 7.71 -15.41
N VAL A 3 -23.70 7.78 -16.53
CA VAL A 3 -22.96 6.64 -17.12
C VAL A 3 -22.04 5.91 -16.13
N ILE A 4 -21.28 6.64 -15.30
CA ILE A 4 -20.38 6.06 -14.30
C ILE A 4 -21.15 5.35 -13.18
N LEU A 5 -22.24 5.96 -12.71
CA LEU A 5 -23.09 5.38 -11.66
C LEU A 5 -23.84 4.15 -12.15
N ASP A 6 -24.35 4.20 -13.38
CA ASP A 6 -25.06 3.07 -14.01
C ASP A 6 -24.08 1.91 -14.26
N PHE A 7 -22.85 2.21 -14.70
CA PHE A 7 -21.78 1.23 -14.84
C PHE A 7 -21.37 0.61 -13.49
N ALA A 8 -21.25 1.42 -12.42
CA ALA A 8 -20.91 0.91 -11.09
C ALA A 8 -22.01 -0.02 -10.52
N ALA A 9 -23.28 0.28 -10.79
CA ALA A 9 -24.40 -0.57 -10.42
C ALA A 9 -24.37 -1.92 -11.17
N ASP A 10 -24.24 -1.89 -12.51
CA ASP A 10 -24.12 -3.11 -13.33
C ASP A 10 -22.90 -3.96 -12.92
N LEU A 11 -21.77 -3.31 -12.61
CA LEU A 11 -20.59 -3.98 -12.06
C LEU A 11 -20.89 -4.66 -10.72
N THR A 12 -21.55 -3.96 -9.80
CA THR A 12 -21.90 -4.51 -8.49
C THR A 12 -22.80 -5.74 -8.62
N ASP A 13 -23.81 -5.68 -9.50
CA ASP A 13 -24.74 -6.79 -9.74
C ASP A 13 -24.02 -8.01 -10.33
N ARG A 14 -23.11 -7.80 -11.30
CA ARG A 14 -22.28 -8.88 -11.87
C ARG A 14 -21.39 -9.53 -10.81
N LEU A 15 -20.73 -8.73 -9.99
CA LEU A 15 -19.88 -9.21 -8.90
C LEU A 15 -20.65 -10.00 -7.84
N ALA A 16 -21.91 -9.64 -7.60
CA ALA A 16 -22.79 -10.35 -6.68
C ALA A 16 -23.28 -11.70 -7.25
N ILE A 17 -23.57 -11.76 -8.55
CA ILE A 17 -24.02 -12.98 -9.24
C ILE A 17 -22.88 -14.01 -9.34
N ASP A 18 -21.64 -13.55 -9.46
CA ASP A 18 -20.48 -14.40 -9.78
C ASP A 18 -19.78 -15.04 -8.58
N GLN A 19 -20.32 -14.91 -7.36
CA GLN A 19 -19.81 -15.56 -6.14
C GLN A 19 -19.71 -17.11 -6.25
N LYS A 20 -20.24 -17.70 -7.32
CA LYS A 20 -20.29 -19.15 -7.58
C LYS A 20 -19.35 -19.65 -8.69
N LYS A 21 -18.65 -18.79 -9.45
CA LYS A 21 -17.72 -19.20 -10.52
C LYS A 21 -16.35 -18.53 -10.35
N ARG A 22 -15.28 -19.24 -10.74
CA ARG A 22 -13.92 -18.68 -10.87
C ARG A 22 -13.51 -18.70 -12.35
N PRO A 23 -12.74 -17.71 -12.85
CA PRO A 23 -12.40 -16.40 -12.25
C PRO A 23 -13.63 -15.46 -12.17
N LEU A 24 -13.48 -14.24 -11.61
CA LEU A 24 -14.38 -13.12 -11.89
C LEU A 24 -14.58 -13.13 -13.41
N GLY A 25 -15.76 -13.49 -13.91
CA GLY A 25 -16.05 -13.59 -15.33
C GLY A 25 -16.13 -12.22 -16.00
N LEU A 26 -15.30 -11.26 -15.58
CA LEU A 26 -15.14 -9.97 -16.21
C LEU A 26 -14.38 -10.21 -17.52
N ASP A 27 -15.10 -10.17 -18.64
CA ASP A 27 -14.49 -10.22 -19.96
C ASP A 27 -13.46 -9.08 -20.12
N LEU A 28 -12.44 -9.28 -20.95
CA LEU A 28 -11.38 -8.30 -21.24
C LEU A 28 -11.94 -6.95 -21.67
N LYS A 29 -13.08 -6.94 -22.37
CA LYS A 29 -13.80 -5.72 -22.74
C LYS A 29 -14.29 -4.93 -21.53
N PHE A 30 -14.76 -5.64 -20.50
CA PHE A 30 -15.26 -5.03 -19.28
C PHE A 30 -14.12 -4.47 -18.44
N VAL A 31 -12.98 -5.19 -18.35
CA VAL A 31 -11.76 -4.69 -17.70
C VAL A 31 -11.23 -3.44 -18.40
N ALA A 32 -11.22 -3.42 -19.74
CA ALA A 32 -10.81 -2.25 -20.52
C ALA A 32 -11.76 -1.05 -20.31
N GLN A 33 -13.07 -1.29 -20.22
CA GLN A 33 -14.05 -0.24 -19.89
C GLN A 33 -13.85 0.29 -18.48
N LEU A 34 -13.60 -0.58 -17.51
CA LEU A 34 -13.32 -0.19 -16.14
C LEU A 34 -12.05 0.67 -16.04
N ASP A 35 -10.99 0.28 -16.73
CA ASP A 35 -9.74 1.05 -16.78
C ASP A 35 -9.96 2.41 -17.46
N GLN A 36 -10.73 2.46 -18.55
CA GLN A 36 -11.12 3.71 -19.19
C GLN A 36 -11.90 4.62 -18.23
N GLN A 37 -12.93 4.11 -17.55
CA GLN A 37 -13.71 4.87 -16.59
C GLN A 37 -12.86 5.36 -15.41
N LEU A 38 -11.87 4.57 -14.99
CA LEU A 38 -10.93 4.95 -13.95
C LEU A 38 -9.98 6.07 -14.41
N ASN A 39 -9.57 6.06 -15.68
CA ASN A 39 -8.73 7.10 -16.29
C ASN A 39 -9.48 8.44 -16.46
N ASP A 40 -10.81 8.42 -16.47
CA ASP A 40 -11.64 9.64 -16.49
C ASP A 40 -11.67 10.39 -15.14
N PHE A 41 -11.10 9.83 -14.07
CA PHE A 41 -10.98 10.48 -12.76
C PHE A 41 -9.66 11.28 -12.58
N PRO A 42 -9.68 12.43 -11.88
CA PRO A 42 -10.84 13.04 -11.23
C PRO A 42 -11.78 13.72 -12.24
N LEU A 43 -13.09 13.56 -12.05
CA LEU A 43 -14.09 14.15 -12.93
C LEU A 43 -13.98 15.68 -12.93
N LEU A 44 -14.18 16.30 -14.10
CA LEU A 44 -14.03 17.74 -14.36
C LEU A 44 -14.80 18.66 -13.39
N ILE A 45 -15.84 18.16 -12.73
CA ILE A 45 -16.60 18.93 -11.75
C ILE A 45 -15.89 18.82 -10.39
N ALA A 46 -15.02 19.79 -10.10
CA ALA A 46 -14.21 19.88 -8.87
C ALA A 46 -15.02 19.97 -7.56
N SER A 47 -16.34 20.20 -7.63
CA SER A 47 -17.24 20.17 -6.47
C SER A 47 -18.63 19.66 -6.88
N PRO A 48 -18.89 18.34 -6.82
CA PRO A 48 -20.21 17.78 -7.10
C PRO A 48 -21.28 18.33 -6.15
N SER A 49 -22.53 18.40 -6.64
CA SER A 49 -23.69 18.73 -5.80
C SER A 49 -23.86 17.74 -4.64
N SER A 50 -24.54 18.13 -3.58
CA SER A 50 -24.79 17.25 -2.41
C SER A 50 -25.50 15.94 -2.80
N SER A 51 -26.47 16.01 -3.72
CA SER A 51 -27.16 14.84 -4.27
C SER A 51 -26.22 13.94 -5.07
N THR A 52 -25.33 14.52 -5.87
CA THR A 52 -24.32 13.77 -6.64
C THR A 52 -23.33 13.08 -5.69
N ARG A 53 -22.79 13.80 -4.70
CA ARG A 53 -21.89 13.22 -3.68
C ARG A 53 -22.51 12.02 -3.00
N ARG A 54 -23.76 12.13 -2.55
CA ARG A 54 -24.48 11.02 -1.90
C ARG A 54 -24.59 9.79 -2.80
N ARG A 55 -24.89 9.96 -4.09
CA ARG A 55 -24.98 8.84 -5.04
C ARG A 55 -23.64 8.15 -5.25
N PHE A 56 -22.57 8.92 -5.44
CA PHE A 56 -21.22 8.36 -5.58
C PHE A 56 -20.73 7.67 -4.30
N ASP A 57 -21.03 8.24 -3.13
CA ASP A 57 -20.71 7.63 -1.83
C ASP A 57 -21.44 6.30 -1.64
N GLN A 58 -22.74 6.25 -1.94
CA GLN A 58 -23.57 5.05 -1.82
C GLN A 58 -23.10 3.94 -2.77
N GLU A 59 -22.96 4.23 -4.07
CA GLU A 59 -22.56 3.22 -5.05
C GLU A 59 -21.09 2.81 -4.86
N GLY A 60 -20.19 3.76 -4.56
CA GLY A 60 -18.80 3.46 -4.24
C GLY A 60 -18.67 2.58 -2.99
N THR A 61 -19.46 2.84 -1.95
CA THR A 61 -19.47 2.02 -0.71
C THR A 61 -20.00 0.61 -0.96
N LYS A 62 -21.07 0.47 -1.75
CA LYS A 62 -21.61 -0.85 -2.13
C LYS A 62 -20.55 -1.66 -2.87
N LEU A 63 -19.95 -1.07 -3.91
CA LEU A 63 -18.92 -1.73 -4.71
C LEU A 63 -17.70 -2.11 -3.86
N TRP A 64 -17.24 -1.20 -3.00
CA TRP A 64 -16.17 -1.44 -2.04
C TRP A 64 -16.45 -2.65 -1.15
N ASN A 65 -17.63 -2.70 -0.53
CA ASN A 65 -18.02 -3.78 0.37
C ASN A 65 -18.11 -5.12 -0.37
N THR A 66 -18.67 -5.13 -1.58
CA THR A 66 -18.70 -6.31 -2.44
C THR A 66 -17.29 -6.83 -2.74
N CYS A 67 -16.34 -5.95 -3.09
CA CYS A 67 -14.95 -6.35 -3.29
C CYS A 67 -14.31 -6.95 -2.03
N ILE A 68 -14.58 -6.36 -0.86
CA ILE A 68 -14.07 -6.86 0.42
C ILE A 68 -14.62 -8.27 0.69
N GLN A 69 -15.93 -8.47 0.55
CA GLN A 69 -16.57 -9.77 0.74
C GLN A 69 -16.02 -10.85 -0.20
N LEU A 70 -15.81 -10.50 -1.48
CA LEU A 70 -15.24 -11.43 -2.45
C LEU A 70 -13.83 -11.84 -2.01
N MET A 71 -12.95 -10.88 -1.73
CA MET A 71 -11.59 -11.21 -1.27
C MET A 71 -11.56 -12.06 0.01
N THR A 72 -12.47 -11.83 0.97
CA THR A 72 -12.53 -12.67 2.17
C THR A 72 -12.93 -14.10 1.84
N VAL A 73 -13.94 -14.27 0.97
CA VAL A 73 -14.37 -15.60 0.50
C VAL A 73 -13.25 -16.32 -0.26
N TYR A 74 -12.46 -15.61 -1.06
CA TYR A 74 -11.35 -16.20 -1.80
C TYR A 74 -10.13 -16.51 -0.92
N ARG A 75 -9.87 -15.69 0.11
CA ARG A 75 -8.80 -15.93 1.09
C ARG A 75 -9.05 -17.21 1.90
N ASP A 76 -10.28 -17.44 2.32
CA ASP A 76 -10.64 -18.61 3.13
C ASP A 76 -10.59 -19.94 2.35
N ARG A 77 -10.66 -19.90 1.03
CA ARG A 77 -10.63 -21.11 0.17
C ARG A 77 -9.24 -21.73 -0.01
N LYS A 78 -8.19 -21.23 0.65
CA LYS A 78 -6.81 -21.78 0.63
C LYS A 78 -6.26 -22.13 -0.77
N GLU A 79 -6.73 -21.44 -1.81
CA GLU A 79 -6.05 -21.48 -3.10
C GLU A 79 -4.97 -20.39 -3.05
N GLU A 80 -3.73 -20.87 -3.00
CA GLU A 80 -2.48 -20.14 -2.88
C GLU A 80 -2.48 -18.75 -3.56
N VAL A 81 -2.80 -17.73 -2.77
CA VAL A 81 -2.36 -16.37 -3.06
C VAL A 81 -0.92 -16.30 -2.56
N VAL A 82 0.01 -16.82 -3.37
CA VAL A 82 1.45 -16.68 -3.12
C VAL A 82 1.81 -15.21 -3.30
N LEU A 83 1.59 -14.44 -2.24
CA LEU A 83 2.05 -13.07 -2.10
C LEU A 83 3.49 -13.11 -1.61
N VAL A 84 4.37 -13.67 -2.45
CA VAL A 84 5.81 -13.55 -2.27
C VAL A 84 6.24 -12.38 -3.13
N CYS A 85 6.91 -11.43 -2.49
CA CYS A 85 7.52 -10.25 -3.09
C CYS A 85 8.34 -10.62 -4.35
N LYS A 86 7.70 -10.67 -5.53
CA LYS A 86 8.38 -10.81 -6.81
C LYS A 86 8.79 -9.42 -7.25
N GLY A 87 10.04 -9.11 -6.91
CA GLY A 87 10.75 -8.03 -7.57
C GLY A 87 10.83 -8.25 -9.07
N THR A 88 10.79 -7.12 -9.77
CA THR A 88 11.15 -6.92 -11.18
C THR A 88 10.27 -7.63 -12.21
N SER A 89 9.56 -6.80 -12.99
CA SER A 89 8.94 -7.06 -14.29
C SER A 89 8.31 -8.44 -14.49
N MET A 90 6.99 -8.51 -14.38
CA MET A 90 6.25 -9.66 -14.88
C MET A 90 5.25 -9.18 -15.93
N SER A 91 5.37 -9.73 -17.13
CA SER A 91 4.47 -9.52 -18.27
C SER A 91 3.00 -9.68 -17.86
N LEU A 92 2.14 -8.88 -18.49
CA LEU A 92 0.67 -8.90 -18.40
C LEU A 92 0.01 -10.27 -18.62
N SER A 93 0.75 -11.32 -19.04
CA SER A 93 0.20 -12.61 -19.45
C SER A 93 -0.10 -13.59 -18.31
N ASP A 94 0.52 -13.44 -17.11
CA ASP A 94 0.36 -14.41 -16.01
C ASP A 94 -0.40 -13.83 -14.78
N ALA A 95 -0.91 -12.60 -14.88
CA ALA A 95 -1.50 -11.82 -13.76
C ALA A 95 -3.04 -11.77 -13.75
N GLY A 96 -3.71 -12.58 -14.58
CA GLY A 96 -5.12 -12.40 -14.95
C GLY A 96 -6.11 -12.20 -13.79
N THR A 97 -5.98 -12.94 -12.69
CA THR A 97 -7.02 -12.94 -11.63
C THR A 97 -6.80 -11.87 -10.54
N PHE A 98 -5.57 -11.37 -10.35
CA PHE A 98 -5.27 -10.42 -9.25
C PHE A 98 -5.38 -8.95 -9.68
N THR A 99 -5.15 -8.67 -10.96
CA THR A 99 -5.26 -7.33 -11.54
C THR A 99 -6.73 -6.84 -11.56
N GLU A 100 -7.70 -7.74 -11.76
CA GLU A 100 -9.13 -7.40 -11.81
C GLU A 100 -9.66 -6.80 -10.50
N TYR A 101 -9.39 -7.44 -9.35
CA TYR A 101 -9.82 -6.93 -8.04
C TYR A 101 -9.17 -5.60 -7.66
N GLY A 102 -7.92 -5.38 -8.07
CA GLY A 102 -7.20 -4.14 -7.84
C GLY A 102 -7.86 -2.95 -8.55
N ILE A 103 -8.22 -3.14 -9.81
CA ILE A 103 -8.87 -2.10 -10.62
C ILE A 103 -10.28 -1.80 -10.10
N VAL A 104 -11.08 -2.82 -9.75
CA VAL A 104 -12.44 -2.58 -9.21
C VAL A 104 -12.40 -1.81 -7.89
N LYS A 105 -11.46 -2.15 -6.99
CA LYS A 105 -11.25 -1.41 -5.74
C LYS A 105 -10.84 0.05 -5.97
N ALA A 106 -9.95 0.29 -6.93
CA ALA A 106 -9.55 1.65 -7.23
C ALA A 106 -10.67 2.45 -7.90
N PHE A 107 -11.53 1.81 -8.69
CA PHE A 107 -12.73 2.45 -9.21
C PHE A 107 -13.72 2.81 -8.08
N ALA A 108 -13.98 1.89 -7.15
CA ALA A 108 -14.78 2.18 -5.95
C ALA A 108 -14.19 3.34 -5.16
N TYR A 109 -12.87 3.38 -5.00
CA TYR A 109 -12.17 4.50 -4.38
C TYR A 109 -12.32 5.80 -5.13
N ALA A 110 -12.13 5.82 -6.45
CA ALA A 110 -12.28 7.03 -7.25
C ALA A 110 -13.68 7.64 -7.06
N MET A 111 -14.71 6.80 -6.93
CA MET A 111 -16.07 7.24 -6.59
C MET A 111 -16.17 7.81 -5.16
N LEU A 112 -15.59 7.13 -4.17
CA LEU A 112 -15.58 7.58 -2.77
C LEU A 112 -14.79 8.88 -2.58
N ASP A 113 -13.64 9.00 -3.25
CA ASP A 113 -12.79 10.18 -3.26
C ASP A 113 -13.55 11.36 -3.88
N TYR A 114 -14.17 11.15 -5.03
CA TYR A 114 -15.00 12.16 -5.69
C TYR A 114 -16.18 12.64 -4.81
N ALA A 115 -16.77 11.73 -4.03
CA ALA A 115 -17.85 12.06 -3.10
C ALA A 115 -17.37 12.79 -1.84
N ALA A 116 -16.12 12.56 -1.43
CA ALA A 116 -15.61 13.01 -0.15
C ALA A 116 -15.39 14.53 -0.09
N PRO A 117 -15.83 15.21 0.98
CA PRO A 117 -15.48 16.61 1.18
C PRO A 117 -13.97 16.76 1.38
N TYR A 118 -13.40 17.88 0.94
CA TYR A 118 -11.98 18.20 1.14
C TYR A 118 -11.65 18.68 2.57
N ARG A 119 -12.65 18.78 3.45
CA ARG A 119 -12.47 19.25 4.84
C ARG A 119 -13.20 18.33 5.82
N GLY A 120 -12.75 18.35 7.07
CA GLY A 120 -13.36 17.63 8.19
C GLY A 120 -13.22 16.11 8.09
N THR A 121 -14.07 15.40 8.83
CA THR A 121 -14.04 13.93 8.99
C THR A 121 -14.15 13.16 7.66
N GLY A 122 -14.83 13.72 6.66
CA GLY A 122 -14.92 13.10 5.33
C GLY A 122 -13.59 13.12 4.56
N SER A 123 -12.74 14.15 4.74
CA SER A 123 -11.39 14.18 4.15
C SER A 123 -10.49 13.14 4.83
N ASN A 124 -10.60 13.02 6.16
CA ASN A 124 -9.89 12.02 6.95
C ASN A 124 -10.21 10.59 6.48
N ARG A 125 -11.50 10.27 6.32
CA ARG A 125 -11.93 8.94 5.82
C ARG A 125 -11.40 8.68 4.40
N ALA A 126 -11.38 9.69 3.54
CA ALA A 126 -10.85 9.56 2.17
C ALA A 126 -9.34 9.26 2.18
N LEU A 127 -8.57 9.93 3.04
CA LEU A 127 -7.13 9.67 3.22
C LEU A 127 -6.86 8.26 3.76
N GLU A 128 -7.55 7.85 4.83
CA GLU A 128 -7.42 6.49 5.39
C GLU A 128 -7.75 5.41 4.34
N THR A 129 -8.79 5.65 3.54
CA THR A 129 -9.19 4.76 2.44
C THR A 129 -8.10 4.74 1.36
N ALA A 130 -7.60 5.90 0.95
CA ALA A 130 -6.52 6.02 -0.05
C ALA A 130 -5.29 5.22 0.37
N PHE A 131 -4.85 5.34 1.63
CA PHE A 131 -3.69 4.61 2.15
C PHE A 131 -3.92 3.09 2.15
N SER A 132 -5.11 2.64 2.55
CA SER A 132 -5.47 1.21 2.52
C SER A 132 -5.38 0.63 1.10
N ILE A 133 -5.85 1.37 0.10
CA ILE A 133 -5.87 0.91 -1.29
C ILE A 133 -4.49 1.00 -1.91
N ALA A 134 -3.77 2.09 -1.69
CA ALA A 134 -2.40 2.24 -2.16
C ALA A 134 -1.54 1.08 -1.63
N SER A 135 -1.66 0.73 -0.34
CA SER A 135 -0.99 -0.43 0.25
C SER A 135 -1.42 -1.74 -0.43
N THR A 136 -2.72 -1.94 -0.65
CA THR A 136 -3.22 -3.15 -1.32
C THR A 136 -2.69 -3.25 -2.75
N CYS A 137 -2.66 -2.14 -3.49
CA CYS A 137 -2.15 -2.09 -4.86
C CYS A 137 -0.65 -2.39 -4.89
N ILE A 138 0.11 -1.85 -3.94
CA ILE A 138 1.54 -2.15 -3.77
C ILE A 138 1.75 -3.64 -3.50
N ASP A 139 1.05 -4.19 -2.50
CA ASP A 139 1.18 -5.60 -2.11
C ASP A 139 0.80 -6.54 -3.28
N ASN A 140 -0.08 -6.11 -4.19
CA ASN A 140 -0.49 -6.84 -5.40
C ASN A 140 0.31 -6.47 -6.67
N GLY A 141 1.36 -5.64 -6.57
CA GLY A 141 2.19 -5.24 -7.73
C GLY A 141 1.55 -4.27 -8.72
N CYS A 142 0.38 -3.70 -8.42
CA CYS A 142 -0.30 -2.68 -9.22
C CYS A 142 0.30 -1.28 -8.94
N LEU A 143 1.57 -1.09 -9.30
CA LEU A 143 2.35 0.07 -8.89
C LEU A 143 1.85 1.39 -9.49
N ASP A 144 1.48 1.41 -10.78
CA ASP A 144 0.95 2.61 -11.45
C ASP A 144 -0.35 3.10 -10.82
N LEU A 145 -1.20 2.15 -10.44
CA LEU A 145 -2.45 2.46 -9.77
C LEU A 145 -2.21 3.02 -8.36
N SER A 146 -1.27 2.42 -7.62
CA SER A 146 -0.88 2.93 -6.31
C SER A 146 -0.30 4.35 -6.42
N GLN A 147 0.53 4.61 -7.43
CA GLN A 147 1.10 5.94 -7.70
C GLN A 147 -0.01 7.00 -7.84
N ARG A 148 -1.02 6.73 -8.68
CA ARG A 148 -2.16 7.66 -8.90
C ARG A 148 -2.94 7.94 -7.60
N ILE A 149 -3.14 6.91 -6.78
CA ILE A 149 -3.84 7.04 -5.50
C ILE A 149 -3.01 7.87 -4.51
N ILE A 150 -1.70 7.61 -4.42
CA ILE A 150 -0.78 8.37 -3.55
C ILE A 150 -0.70 9.84 -3.98
N GLU A 151 -0.72 10.13 -5.28
CA GLU A 151 -0.75 11.50 -5.79
C GLU A 151 -2.05 12.22 -5.39
N THR A 152 -3.20 11.53 -5.46
CA THR A 152 -4.48 12.07 -4.99
C THR A 152 -4.46 12.31 -3.48
N ALA A 153 -3.90 11.38 -2.71
CA ALA A 153 -3.72 11.53 -1.26
C ALA A 153 -2.82 12.72 -0.91
N ALA A 154 -1.74 12.96 -1.68
CA ALA A 154 -0.85 14.10 -1.48
C ALA A 154 -1.60 15.44 -1.60
N VAL A 155 -2.47 15.58 -2.61
CA VAL A 155 -3.28 16.79 -2.81
C VAL A 155 -4.25 17.00 -1.64
N ARG A 156 -4.83 15.92 -1.10
CA ARG A 156 -5.71 16.01 0.08
C ARG A 156 -4.95 16.38 1.34
N LEU A 157 -3.78 15.78 1.54
CA LEU A 157 -2.92 16.05 2.69
C LEU A 157 -2.45 17.52 2.69
N ASP A 158 -2.00 18.05 1.55
CA ASP A 158 -1.61 19.47 1.40
C ASP A 158 -2.76 20.43 1.73
N LYS A 159 -3.99 20.11 1.29
CA LYS A 159 -5.18 20.89 1.63
C LYS A 159 -5.53 20.81 3.12
N LEU A 160 -5.28 19.65 3.74
CA LEU A 160 -5.52 19.43 5.17
C LEU A 160 -4.52 20.22 6.02
N GLU A 161 -3.24 20.19 5.66
CA GLU A 161 -2.17 20.97 6.31
C GLU A 161 -2.46 22.48 6.26
N LYS A 162 -2.99 22.97 5.14
CA LYS A 162 -3.34 24.40 4.95
C LYS A 162 -4.66 24.80 5.60
N SER A 163 -5.47 23.86 6.07
CA SER A 163 -6.73 24.18 6.72
C SER A 163 -6.50 24.43 8.21
N GLU A 164 -6.72 25.65 8.69
CA GLU A 164 -6.64 26.05 10.11
C GLU A 164 -7.63 25.30 11.04
N SER A 165 -8.39 24.33 10.53
CA SER A 165 -9.35 23.56 11.32
C SER A 165 -8.64 22.47 12.09
N ASP A 166 -8.62 22.59 13.42
CA ASP A 166 -8.80 21.59 14.51
C ASP A 166 -8.43 20.10 14.27
N VAL A 167 -7.58 19.79 13.29
CA VAL A 167 -6.95 18.49 13.20
C VAL A 167 -5.95 18.46 14.34
N GLU A 168 -6.28 17.64 15.34
CA GLU A 168 -5.35 17.23 16.40
C GLU A 168 -4.00 16.96 15.73
N GLY A 169 -2.97 17.77 16.02
CA GLY A 169 -1.71 17.74 15.26
C GLY A 169 -1.06 16.35 15.18
N SER A 170 -1.38 15.48 16.14
CA SER A 170 -1.06 14.05 16.17
C SER A 170 -1.63 13.27 14.96
N LYS A 171 -2.88 13.55 14.55
CA LYS A 171 -3.53 12.85 13.43
C LYS A 171 -2.96 13.29 12.09
N LEU A 172 -2.67 14.58 11.93
CA LEU A 172 -2.00 15.10 10.74
C LEU A 172 -0.62 14.48 10.58
N GLN A 173 0.19 14.50 11.64
CA GLN A 173 1.50 13.86 11.68
C GLN A 173 1.43 12.37 11.32
N GLN A 174 0.44 11.65 11.86
CA GLN A 174 0.22 10.25 11.53
C GLN A 174 -0.03 10.04 10.03
N TYR A 175 -0.91 10.83 9.41
CA TYR A 175 -1.18 10.73 7.97
C TYR A 175 0.03 11.10 7.12
N THR A 176 0.81 12.09 7.55
CA THR A 176 2.05 12.47 6.87
C THR A 176 3.06 11.31 6.88
N ILE A 177 3.24 10.63 8.02
CA ILE A 177 4.10 9.43 8.11
C ILE A 177 3.57 8.31 7.21
N GLU A 178 2.26 8.05 7.25
CA GLU A 178 1.65 6.98 6.47
C GLU A 178 1.79 7.23 4.97
N TYR A 179 1.57 8.46 4.52
CA TYR A 179 1.82 8.92 3.16
C TYR A 179 3.28 8.70 2.75
N TYR A 180 4.25 9.21 3.53
CA TYR A 180 5.66 9.10 3.19
C TYR A 180 6.11 7.63 3.14
N MET A 181 5.74 6.82 4.13
CA MET A 181 6.14 5.41 4.15
C MET A 181 5.58 4.62 2.96
N LEU A 182 4.33 4.86 2.56
CA LEU A 182 3.77 4.23 1.36
C LEU A 182 4.50 4.70 0.08
N ARG A 183 4.82 5.99 -0.03
CA ARG A 183 5.54 6.55 -1.18
C ARG A 183 6.98 6.05 -1.26
N ILE A 184 7.63 5.86 -0.12
CA ILE A 184 8.95 5.24 0.01
C ILE A 184 8.91 3.79 -0.47
N TYR A 185 7.92 3.02 -0.02
CA TYR A 185 7.81 1.61 -0.41
C TYR A 185 7.55 1.48 -1.91
N LEU A 186 6.69 2.32 -2.46
CA LEU A 186 6.42 2.38 -3.89
C LEU A 186 7.69 2.74 -4.68
N ALA A 187 8.43 3.79 -4.28
CA ALA A 187 9.68 4.19 -4.93
C ALA A 187 10.72 3.07 -4.92
N TRP A 188 10.85 2.35 -3.80
CA TRP A 188 11.72 1.17 -3.71
C TRP A 188 11.33 0.08 -4.73
N LEU A 189 10.04 -0.25 -4.82
CA LEU A 189 9.56 -1.27 -5.76
C LEU A 189 9.72 -0.85 -7.23
N GLN A 190 9.69 0.46 -7.51
CA GLN A 190 9.99 1.05 -8.81
C GLN A 190 11.50 1.10 -9.12
N GLY A 191 12.36 0.62 -8.22
CA GLY A 191 13.83 0.64 -8.39
C GLY A 191 14.47 2.00 -8.14
N ARG A 192 13.74 2.94 -7.52
CA ARG A 192 14.16 4.31 -7.20
C ARG A 192 14.57 4.42 -5.73
N LEU A 193 15.63 3.71 -5.34
CA LEU A 193 16.16 3.74 -3.98
C LEU A 193 16.62 5.15 -3.56
N ASP A 194 17.16 5.92 -4.50
CA ASP A 194 17.51 7.34 -4.34
C ASP A 194 16.33 8.17 -3.80
N ILE A 195 15.16 8.00 -4.41
CA ILE A 195 13.93 8.68 -4.00
C ILE A 195 13.45 8.15 -2.65
N ALA A 196 13.45 6.83 -2.44
CA ALA A 196 13.03 6.22 -1.18
C ALA A 196 13.85 6.74 0.01
N GLU A 197 15.16 6.89 -0.16
CA GLU A 197 16.07 7.44 0.84
C GLU A 197 15.82 8.93 1.11
N HIS A 198 15.68 9.73 0.06
CA HIS A 198 15.39 11.15 0.19
C HIS A 198 14.06 11.39 0.91
N LEU A 199 13.02 10.64 0.56
CA LEU A 199 11.70 10.74 1.20
C LEU A 199 11.74 10.32 2.66
N PHE A 200 12.54 9.31 3.03
CA PHE A 200 12.68 8.88 4.42
C PHE A 200 13.23 10.00 5.31
N SER A 201 14.17 10.81 4.79
CA SER A 201 14.70 11.97 5.52
C SER A 201 13.66 13.07 5.79
N ASN A 202 12.53 13.07 5.09
CA ASN A 202 11.45 14.05 5.24
C ASN A 202 10.34 13.57 6.18
N ILE A 203 10.44 12.36 6.74
CA ILE A 203 9.45 11.85 7.69
C ILE A 203 9.55 12.66 8.99
N PRO A 204 8.45 13.22 9.50
CA PRO A 204 8.46 13.92 10.77
C PRO A 204 8.80 12.96 11.92
N VAL A 205 9.60 13.41 12.88
CA VAL A 205 9.81 12.69 14.14
C VAL A 205 8.45 12.52 14.81
N SER A 206 8.12 11.30 15.21
CA SER A 206 6.80 10.94 15.73
C SER A 206 6.91 10.29 17.09
N ASP A 207 6.22 10.88 18.05
CA ASP A 207 6.02 10.33 19.39
C ASP A 207 4.70 9.54 19.48
N ASN A 208 4.06 9.25 18.33
CA ASN A 208 2.85 8.45 18.27
C ASN A 208 3.14 7.00 17.81
N GLY A 209 2.53 6.03 18.50
CA GLY A 209 2.87 4.61 18.33
C GLY A 209 2.47 4.07 16.96
N ARG A 210 1.38 4.60 16.42
CA ARG A 210 0.83 4.19 15.12
C ARG A 210 1.73 4.62 13.95
N GLY A 211 2.31 5.82 14.01
CA GLY A 211 3.28 6.27 13.01
C GLY A 211 4.54 5.40 13.04
N GLN A 212 5.06 5.11 14.23
CA GLN A 212 6.22 4.22 14.39
C GLN A 212 5.92 2.79 13.92
N GLU A 213 4.71 2.27 14.16
CA GLU A 213 4.31 0.96 13.65
C GLU A 213 4.38 0.91 12.12
N ARG A 214 3.94 1.97 11.45
CA ARG A 214 4.01 2.06 9.98
C ARG A 214 5.46 2.16 9.48
N VAL A 215 6.31 2.91 10.17
CA VAL A 215 7.76 2.98 9.88
C VAL A 215 8.39 1.59 10.02
N MET A 216 8.09 0.89 11.11
CA MET A 216 8.59 -0.46 11.38
C MET A 216 8.17 -1.45 10.28
N ASP A 217 6.88 -1.53 9.97
CA ASP A 217 6.32 -2.50 9.01
C ASP A 217 6.94 -2.36 7.62
N ILE A 218 6.94 -1.13 7.06
CA ILE A 218 7.46 -0.90 5.71
C ILE A 218 8.99 -1.03 5.66
N SER A 219 9.70 -0.56 6.69
CA SER A 219 11.15 -0.72 6.75
C SER A 219 11.55 -2.19 6.80
N TYR A 220 10.82 -3.02 7.56
CA TYR A 220 11.01 -4.46 7.56
C TYR A 220 10.71 -5.08 6.18
N LYS A 221 9.60 -4.72 5.53
CA LYS A 221 9.27 -5.21 4.17
C LYS A 221 10.38 -4.89 3.17
N ILE A 222 10.89 -3.66 3.17
CA ILE A 222 12.00 -3.24 2.29
C ILE A 222 13.27 -4.02 2.61
N GLY A 223 13.66 -4.07 3.89
CA GLY A 223 14.87 -4.76 4.33
C GLY A 223 14.84 -6.26 4.00
N SER A 224 13.74 -6.93 4.28
CA SER A 224 13.54 -8.35 3.95
C SER A 224 13.58 -8.61 2.44
N CYS A 225 12.98 -7.72 1.63
CA CYS A 225 13.09 -7.79 0.17
C CYS A 225 14.52 -7.55 -0.34
N ALA A 226 15.24 -6.60 0.24
CA ALA A 226 16.64 -6.34 -0.12
C ALA A 226 17.51 -7.55 0.22
N LEU A 227 17.28 -8.20 1.37
CA LEU A 227 17.96 -9.42 1.77
C LEU A 227 17.77 -10.55 0.76
N SER A 228 16.53 -10.80 0.32
CA SER A 228 16.24 -11.84 -0.67
C SER A 228 16.86 -11.57 -2.03
N ARG A 229 17.08 -10.28 -2.37
CA ARG A 229 17.79 -9.82 -3.57
C ARG A 229 19.31 -9.71 -3.38
N LYS A 230 19.86 -10.15 -2.23
CA LYS A 230 21.29 -10.05 -1.89
C LYS A 230 21.84 -8.62 -1.88
N GLN A 231 20.98 -7.62 -1.69
CA GLN A 231 21.37 -6.22 -1.53
C GLN A 231 21.63 -5.94 -0.05
N TYR A 232 22.76 -6.46 0.46
CA TYR A 232 23.02 -6.52 1.90
C TYR A 232 23.10 -5.14 2.56
N ASP A 233 23.78 -4.17 1.95
CA ASP A 233 23.90 -2.81 2.51
C ASP A 233 22.53 -2.14 2.68
N VAL A 234 21.67 -2.29 1.68
CA VAL A 234 20.28 -1.80 1.72
C VAL A 234 19.50 -2.55 2.80
N SER A 235 19.63 -3.87 2.83
CA SER A 235 18.95 -4.71 3.81
C SER A 235 19.27 -4.33 5.24
N VAL A 236 20.57 -4.18 5.59
CA VAL A 236 21.01 -3.79 6.94
C VAL A 236 20.38 -2.45 7.32
N LYS A 237 20.51 -1.45 6.45
CA LYS A 237 20.04 -0.09 6.70
C LYS A 237 18.53 -0.03 6.97
N TRP A 238 17.71 -0.74 6.18
CA TRP A 238 16.26 -0.74 6.35
C TRP A 238 15.80 -1.61 7.53
N LEU A 239 16.48 -2.70 7.84
CA LEU A 239 16.18 -3.50 9.04
C LEU A 239 16.55 -2.74 10.33
N GLU A 240 17.63 -1.96 10.33
CA GLU A 240 18.00 -1.10 11.45
C GLU A 240 16.94 -0.02 11.71
N ARG A 241 16.38 0.58 10.65
CA ARG A 241 15.23 1.50 10.76
C ARG A 241 14.01 0.82 11.38
N ALA A 242 13.72 -0.41 10.96
CA ALA A 242 12.61 -1.19 11.52
C ALA A 242 12.83 -1.49 13.01
N TRP A 243 14.05 -1.87 13.38
CA TRP A 243 14.44 -2.13 14.76
C TRP A 243 14.26 -0.91 15.65
N ARG A 244 14.81 0.25 15.25
CA ARG A 244 14.66 1.51 16.00
C ARG A 244 13.20 1.91 16.21
N ALA A 245 12.37 1.75 15.18
CA ALA A 245 10.94 2.02 15.30
C ALA A 245 10.27 1.06 16.31
N SER A 246 10.66 -0.21 16.34
CA SER A 246 10.16 -1.17 17.35
C SER A 246 10.57 -0.79 18.77
N GLU A 247 11.82 -0.37 18.97
CA GLU A 247 12.29 0.11 20.28
C GLU A 247 11.48 1.33 20.75
N LEU A 248 11.20 2.29 19.86
CA LEU A 248 10.37 3.44 20.20
C LEU A 248 8.96 3.02 20.62
N ILE A 249 8.33 2.08 19.92
CA ILE A 249 7.00 1.58 20.30
C ILE A 249 7.02 0.92 21.68
N ARG A 250 8.07 0.15 22.01
CA ARG A 250 8.21 -0.51 23.32
C ARG A 250 8.29 0.45 24.49
N HIS A 251 8.88 1.62 24.27
CA HIS A 251 9.01 2.65 25.29
C HIS A 251 7.76 3.50 25.47
N MET A 252 6.68 3.23 24.71
CA MET A 252 5.44 3.98 24.78
C MET A 252 4.42 3.24 25.64
N ASP A 253 3.82 3.94 26.60
CA ASP A 253 2.86 3.41 27.59
C ASP A 253 1.51 2.94 26.97
N GLN A 254 1.37 2.97 25.64
CA GLN A 254 0.16 2.51 24.97
C GLN A 254 0.31 1.04 24.54
N PRO A 255 -0.63 0.15 24.89
CA PRO A 255 -0.61 -1.22 24.42
C PRO A 255 -0.66 -1.21 22.88
N PRO A 256 0.24 -1.94 22.20
CA PRO A 256 0.24 -1.97 20.74
C PRO A 256 -1.03 -2.60 20.20
N VAL A 257 -1.48 -2.09 19.05
CA VAL A 257 -2.71 -2.55 18.36
C VAL A 257 -2.57 -4.00 17.86
N LEU A 258 -1.34 -4.49 17.70
CA LEU A 258 -1.00 -5.86 17.31
C LEU A 258 0.11 -6.42 18.21
N PRO A 259 0.25 -7.75 18.36
CA PRO A 259 1.36 -8.34 19.09
C PRO A 259 2.68 -7.98 18.39
N ILE A 260 3.46 -7.08 18.98
CA ILE A 260 4.77 -6.64 18.46
C ILE A 260 5.75 -7.83 18.37
N ASN A 261 5.61 -8.80 19.27
CA ASN A 261 6.56 -9.90 19.46
C ASN A 261 6.84 -10.70 18.18
N ASP A 262 5.83 -10.89 17.31
CA ASP A 262 6.00 -11.65 16.07
C ASP A 262 6.83 -10.85 15.04
N LYS A 263 6.62 -9.53 14.96
CA LYS A 263 7.36 -8.65 14.03
C LYS A 263 8.80 -8.42 14.49
N GLU A 264 9.03 -8.30 15.79
CA GLU A 264 10.38 -8.21 16.36
C GLU A 264 11.19 -9.46 16.09
N LEU A 265 10.60 -10.63 16.30
CA LEU A 265 11.25 -11.91 16.00
C LEU A 265 11.64 -11.98 14.52
N LEU A 266 10.77 -11.50 13.62
CA LEU A 266 11.05 -11.44 12.20
C LEU A 266 12.19 -10.47 11.86
N ILE A 267 12.24 -9.28 12.48
CA ILE A 267 13.35 -8.32 12.31
C ILE A 267 14.66 -8.94 12.81
N LEU A 268 14.67 -9.51 14.02
CA LEU A 268 15.85 -10.14 14.60
C LEU A 268 16.34 -11.34 13.77
N HIS A 269 15.42 -12.17 13.28
CA HIS A 269 15.75 -13.30 12.42
C HIS A 269 16.36 -12.83 11.08
N ALA A 270 15.80 -11.79 10.46
CA ALA A 270 16.37 -11.22 9.23
C ALA A 270 17.76 -10.62 9.46
N SER A 271 17.95 -9.91 10.57
CA SER A 271 19.25 -9.35 10.97
C SER A 271 20.28 -10.43 11.30
N GLY A 272 19.89 -11.51 11.99
CA GLY A 272 20.77 -12.64 12.26
C GLY A 272 21.25 -13.36 11.00
N ARG A 273 20.37 -13.51 9.99
CA ARG A 273 20.74 -14.07 8.69
C ARG A 273 21.80 -13.23 7.97
N LEU A 274 21.75 -11.90 8.09
CA LEU A 274 22.77 -11.01 7.53
C LEU A 274 24.14 -11.22 8.18
N LEU A 275 24.18 -11.31 9.51
CA LEU A 275 25.43 -11.52 10.25
C LEU A 275 26.10 -12.84 9.87
N LEU A 276 25.33 -13.92 9.73
CA LEU A 276 25.85 -15.22 9.28
C LEU A 276 26.40 -15.15 7.85
N ILE A 277 25.76 -14.39 6.97
CA ILE A 277 26.26 -14.20 5.58
C ILE A 277 27.55 -13.40 5.57
N ASP A 278 27.68 -12.36 6.40
CA ASP A 278 28.91 -11.57 6.51
C ASP A 278 30.07 -12.42 7.06
N ASP A 279 29.81 -13.26 8.06
CA ASP A 279 30.81 -14.18 8.59
C ASP A 279 31.22 -15.24 7.56
N HIS A 280 30.27 -15.86 6.84
CA HIS A 280 30.60 -16.79 5.75
C HIS A 280 31.29 -16.12 4.55
N GLY A 281 30.98 -14.85 4.26
CA GLY A 281 31.66 -14.05 3.24
C GLY A 281 33.11 -13.73 3.59
N LYS A 282 33.41 -13.51 4.88
CA LYS A 282 34.79 -13.37 5.39
C LYS A 282 35.60 -14.67 5.26
N TYR A 283 34.99 -15.84 5.52
CA TYR A 283 35.66 -17.12 5.34
C TYR A 283 35.97 -17.44 3.87
N LEU A 284 35.07 -17.13 2.93
CA LEU A 284 35.33 -17.34 1.50
C LEU A 284 36.39 -16.38 0.94
N MET A 285 36.47 -15.14 1.43
CA MET A 285 37.52 -14.18 1.06
C MET A 285 38.90 -14.57 1.60
N GLN A 286 38.99 -15.19 2.79
CA GLN A 286 40.24 -15.72 3.32
C GLN A 286 40.72 -16.95 2.54
N ASP A 287 39.83 -17.83 2.08
CA ASP A 287 40.20 -19.01 1.27
C ASP A 287 40.68 -18.65 -0.14
N SER A 288 40.18 -17.57 -0.74
CA SER A 288 40.67 -17.06 -2.04
C SER A 288 42.02 -16.34 -1.95
N SER A 289 42.42 -15.84 -0.78
CA SER A 289 43.74 -15.22 -0.58
C SER A 289 44.87 -16.24 -0.34
N CYS A 290 44.53 -17.51 -0.06
CA CYS A 290 45.50 -18.58 0.19
C CYS A 290 45.82 -19.45 -1.05
N ARG A 291 45.22 -19.18 -2.22
CA ARG A 291 45.42 -19.98 -3.45
C ARG A 291 46.22 -19.30 -4.57
N SER A 292 46.80 -18.13 -4.34
CA SER A 292 47.62 -17.41 -5.34
C SER A 292 49.11 -17.29 -4.97
N SER A 293 49.63 -18.21 -4.16
CA SER A 293 51.06 -18.32 -3.85
C SER A 293 51.52 -19.77 -3.96
N SER A 294 51.70 -20.25 -5.19
CA SER A 294 52.53 -21.43 -5.53
C SER A 294 52.97 -21.30 -6.98
#